data_AF-A0A813H103-F1
#
_entry.id   AF-A0A813H103-F1
#
_cell.length_a   1.000
_cell.length_b   1.000
_cell.length_c   1.000
_cell.angle_alpha   90.00
_cell.angle_beta   90.00
_cell.angle_gamma   90.00
#
_symmetry.space_group_name_H-M   'P 1'
#
loop_
_entity.id
_entity.type
_entity.pdbx_description
1 polymer ?
#
loop_
_entity_poly.entity_id
_entity_poly.type
_entity_poly.pdbx_seq_one_letter_code
_entity_poly.pdbx_strand_id
1 'polypeptide(L)'
;MERRLSQKNRHPGTHFQHRPVALASMAAAAARKRSHANLRPKGLKRLIAAFVVMAVTNGLAGTGGYGFPKNNAELSDLNPTYLTPDGLTFAVWGIIYLLQLLALLEAVANKAGFYVPRREQVLSYLTLAFLLNSAWLVVFAHELYGLSLLVMVGYLLALLGAYTDLDPCDTDLFLPAAVSVNLAWVCVATCLNGLITAARFGLGGAPLRPAGEALAAVAGTQNLACAAAGGLTLLALHVLRGERRDWPFAATLAWALWGISRGQAARSEFLARAAVVCAGLCALAAGWVLAQRLCGRRTVQVRSSAD
;
A
#
# COMPACT_ATOMS: atom_id res chain seq x y z
N MET A 1 -57.93 -57.44 -53.49
CA MET A 1 -56.49 -57.41 -53.14
C MET A 1 -55.87 -56.12 -53.71
N GLU A 2 -56.50 -54.97 -53.47
CA GLU A 2 -56.25 -53.98 -52.38
C GLU A 2 -54.90 -53.24 -52.53
N ARG A 3 -54.90 -52.06 -53.19
CA ARG A 3 -55.08 -50.69 -52.65
C ARG A 3 -53.90 -50.17 -51.80
N ARG A 4 -52.97 -49.44 -52.43
CA ARG A 4 -52.03 -48.53 -51.75
C ARG A 4 -52.72 -47.19 -51.51
N LEU A 5 -52.94 -46.85 -50.25
CA LEU A 5 -53.51 -45.58 -49.81
C LEU A 5 -52.40 -44.55 -49.53
N SER A 6 -52.60 -43.37 -50.11
CA SER A 6 -51.94 -42.10 -49.86
C SER A 6 -51.88 -41.76 -48.36
N GLN A 7 -50.68 -41.64 -47.79
CA GLN A 7 -50.48 -40.98 -46.50
C GLN A 7 -50.24 -39.48 -46.70
N LYS A 8 -51.24 -38.74 -46.24
CA LYS A 8 -51.41 -37.30 -46.25
C LYS A 8 -50.63 -36.67 -45.09
N ASN A 9 -49.85 -35.64 -45.43
CA ASN A 9 -49.27 -34.63 -44.54
C ASN A 9 -50.11 -34.31 -43.29
N ARG A 10 -49.46 -34.32 -42.12
CA ARG A 10 -49.76 -33.41 -40.99
C ARG A 10 -48.63 -33.47 -39.94
N HIS A 11 -47.79 -32.44 -39.90
CA HIS A 11 -47.05 -32.05 -38.70
C HIS A 11 -47.61 -30.71 -38.20
N PRO A 12 -47.96 -30.58 -36.91
CA PRO A 12 -48.45 -29.34 -36.32
C PRO A 12 -47.29 -28.38 -36.00
N GLY A 13 -47.59 -27.09 -36.05
CA GLY A 13 -46.66 -25.97 -36.03
C GLY A 13 -45.63 -25.97 -34.91
N THR A 14 -44.40 -25.61 -35.29
CA THR A 14 -43.35 -25.18 -34.38
C THR A 14 -43.68 -23.77 -33.87
N HIS A 15 -44.17 -23.71 -32.63
CA HIS A 15 -44.34 -22.47 -31.90
C HIS A 15 -42.99 -21.75 -31.74
N PHE A 16 -42.88 -20.55 -32.34
CA PHE A 16 -41.90 -19.53 -32.01
C PHE A 16 -42.04 -19.10 -30.53
N GLN A 17 -41.27 -19.70 -29.61
CA GLN A 17 -41.26 -19.27 -28.19
C GLN A 17 -39.89 -18.92 -27.61
N HIS A 18 -38.79 -18.95 -28.38
CA HIS A 18 -37.44 -18.72 -27.83
C HIS A 18 -36.92 -17.26 -27.88
N ARG A 19 -37.69 -16.29 -28.41
CA ARG A 19 -37.22 -14.91 -28.58
C ARG A 19 -37.33 -13.94 -27.36
N PRO A 20 -38.27 -14.07 -26.39
CA PRO A 20 -38.44 -13.03 -25.38
C PRO A 20 -37.35 -13.02 -24.29
N VAL A 21 -36.77 -14.19 -23.96
CA VAL A 21 -35.75 -14.31 -22.91
C VAL A 21 -34.41 -13.70 -23.33
N ALA A 22 -34.01 -13.89 -24.59
CA ALA A 22 -32.76 -13.32 -25.12
C ALA A 22 -32.81 -11.79 -25.18
N LEU A 23 -33.95 -11.21 -25.58
CA LEU A 23 -34.14 -9.76 -25.62
C LEU A 23 -34.18 -9.14 -24.22
N ALA A 24 -34.83 -9.80 -23.25
CA ALA A 24 -34.84 -9.35 -21.86
C ALA A 24 -33.44 -9.43 -21.21
N SER A 25 -32.68 -10.49 -21.51
CA SER A 25 -31.28 -10.66 -21.10
C SER A 25 -30.37 -9.57 -21.68
N MET A 26 -30.50 -9.28 -22.98
CA MET A 26 -29.72 -8.23 -23.65
C MET A 26 -30.12 -6.83 -23.17
N ALA A 27 -31.41 -6.59 -22.92
CA ALA A 27 -31.90 -5.33 -22.36
C ALA A 27 -31.44 -5.12 -20.91
N ALA A 28 -31.45 -6.18 -20.09
CA ALA A 28 -30.92 -6.15 -18.73
C ALA A 28 -29.39 -5.93 -18.74
N ALA A 29 -28.65 -6.58 -19.63
CA ALA A 29 -27.22 -6.36 -19.82
C ALA A 29 -26.91 -4.93 -20.29
N ALA A 30 -27.68 -4.40 -21.24
CA ALA A 30 -27.56 -3.02 -21.72
C ALA A 30 -27.93 -1.99 -20.64
N ALA A 31 -28.97 -2.26 -19.83
CA ALA A 31 -29.36 -1.43 -18.69
C ALA A 31 -28.30 -1.45 -17.59
N ARG A 32 -27.68 -2.61 -17.31
CA ARG A 32 -26.52 -2.72 -16.42
C ARG A 32 -25.36 -1.89 -16.95
N LYS A 33 -25.03 -2.02 -18.24
CA LYS A 33 -23.95 -1.26 -18.90
C LYS A 33 -24.21 0.27 -18.87
N ARG A 34 -25.46 0.71 -19.05
CA ARG A 34 -25.88 2.12 -18.93
C ARG A 34 -25.85 2.63 -17.49
N SER A 35 -26.24 1.82 -16.52
CA SER A 35 -26.16 2.12 -15.08
C SER A 35 -24.70 2.32 -14.65
N HIS A 36 -23.80 1.42 -15.08
CA HIS A 36 -22.37 1.58 -14.85
C HIS A 36 -21.81 2.81 -15.59
N ALA A 37 -22.19 3.07 -16.85
CA ALA A 37 -21.69 4.24 -17.61
C ALA A 37 -21.96 5.62 -16.95
N ASN A 38 -23.01 5.75 -16.13
CA ASN A 38 -23.38 7.00 -15.46
C ASN A 38 -22.70 7.23 -14.09
N LEU A 39 -21.99 6.25 -13.55
CA LEU A 39 -21.24 6.40 -12.30
C LEU A 39 -19.92 7.15 -12.57
N ARG A 40 -19.98 8.47 -12.74
CA ARG A 40 -18.76 9.30 -12.80
C ARG A 40 -17.87 8.94 -11.60
N PRO A 41 -16.57 8.63 -11.79
CA PRO A 41 -15.69 8.21 -10.69
C PRO A 41 -15.38 9.42 -9.80
N LYS A 42 -16.32 9.74 -8.90
CA LYS A 42 -16.19 10.82 -7.92
C LYS A 42 -14.99 10.54 -7.01
N GLY A 43 -14.74 9.27 -6.67
CA GLY A 43 -13.55 8.81 -5.96
C GLY A 43 -12.24 9.16 -6.67
N LEU A 44 -12.12 8.92 -7.97
CA LEU A 44 -10.88 9.20 -8.70
C LEU A 44 -10.50 10.69 -8.69
N LYS A 45 -11.49 11.59 -8.86
CA LYS A 45 -11.24 13.04 -8.78
C LYS A 45 -10.77 13.47 -7.38
N ARG A 46 -11.38 12.92 -6.33
CA ARG A 46 -10.98 13.18 -4.94
C ARG A 46 -9.58 12.67 -4.66
N LEU A 47 -9.26 11.47 -5.16
CA LEU A 47 -7.95 10.87 -5.01
C LEU A 47 -6.87 11.72 -5.70
N ILE A 48 -7.11 12.17 -6.93
CA ILE A 48 -6.18 13.07 -7.64
C ILE A 48 -5.95 14.35 -6.85
N ALA A 49 -7.02 14.98 -6.35
CA ALA A 49 -6.89 16.19 -5.53
C ALA A 49 -6.08 15.93 -4.25
N ALA A 50 -6.36 14.83 -3.54
CA ALA A 50 -5.62 14.44 -2.33
C ALA A 50 -4.15 14.12 -2.63
N PHE A 51 -3.85 13.50 -3.77
CA PHE A 51 -2.48 13.24 -4.20
C PHE A 51 -1.71 14.54 -4.45
N VAL A 52 -2.32 15.52 -5.11
CA VAL A 52 -1.69 16.84 -5.34
C VAL A 52 -1.39 17.52 -4.00
N VAL A 53 -2.35 17.54 -3.08
CA VAL A 53 -2.15 18.08 -1.73
C VAL A 53 -1.00 17.38 -1.02
N MET A 54 -0.98 16.05 -1.04
CA MET A 54 0.08 15.25 -0.42
C MET A 54 1.45 15.50 -1.04
N ALA A 55 1.56 15.54 -2.37
CA ALA A 55 2.80 15.77 -3.08
C ALA A 55 3.37 17.17 -2.78
N VAL A 56 2.52 18.21 -2.79
CA VAL A 56 2.92 19.57 -2.42
C VAL A 56 3.37 19.63 -0.96
N THR A 57 2.59 19.06 -0.04
CA THR A 57 2.91 19.05 1.40
C THR A 57 4.24 18.35 1.67
N ASN A 58 4.52 17.24 0.97
CA ASN A 58 5.81 16.55 1.06
C ASN A 58 6.97 17.36 0.52
N GLY A 59 6.79 18.06 -0.62
CA GLY A 59 7.80 18.96 -1.15
C GLY A 59 8.15 20.09 -0.17
N LEU A 60 7.14 20.67 0.47
CA LEU A 60 7.31 21.71 1.49
C LEU A 60 7.99 21.16 2.76
N ALA A 61 7.53 20.02 3.29
CA ALA A 61 8.13 19.38 4.46
C ALA A 61 9.58 18.93 4.24
N GLY A 62 9.92 18.55 3.01
CA GLY A 62 11.29 18.16 2.64
C GLY A 62 12.27 19.33 2.55
N THR A 63 11.78 20.53 2.20
CA THR A 63 12.62 21.73 2.01
C THR A 63 12.64 22.64 3.24
N GLY A 64 11.59 22.60 4.06
CA GLY A 64 11.38 23.59 5.12
C GLY A 64 10.83 24.91 4.59
N GLY A 65 10.23 25.73 5.46
CA GLY A 65 9.58 27.00 5.08
C GLY A 65 8.08 26.88 4.77
N TYR A 66 7.43 28.01 4.46
CA TYR A 66 5.99 28.11 4.13
C TYR A 66 5.05 27.34 5.10
N GLY A 67 5.26 27.52 6.42
CA GLY A 67 4.48 26.84 7.45
C GLY A 67 5.10 25.55 8.01
N PHE A 68 6.27 25.14 7.50
CA PHE A 68 7.11 24.10 8.09
C PHE A 68 8.30 24.74 8.83
N PRO A 69 8.31 24.76 10.18
CA PRO A 69 9.40 25.38 10.94
C PRO A 69 10.77 24.74 10.74
N LYS A 70 10.77 23.43 10.43
CA LYS A 70 11.95 22.59 10.22
C LYS A 70 11.67 21.62 9.08
N ASN A 71 12.71 21.21 8.36
CA ASN A 71 12.58 20.13 7.39
C ASN A 71 12.63 18.74 8.06
N ASN A 72 12.28 17.70 7.31
CA ASN A 72 12.23 16.33 7.82
C ASN A 72 13.58 15.81 8.37
N ALA A 73 14.71 16.23 7.78
CA ALA A 73 16.03 15.81 8.23
C ALA A 73 16.36 16.43 9.60
N GLU A 74 16.13 17.74 9.75
CA GLU A 74 16.30 18.45 11.02
C GLU A 74 15.42 17.86 12.13
N LEU A 75 14.16 17.53 11.84
CA LEU A 75 13.26 16.90 12.82
C LEU A 75 13.73 15.50 13.24
N SER A 76 14.30 14.74 12.30
CA SER A 76 14.89 13.44 12.58
C SER A 76 16.13 13.58 13.45
N ASP A 77 16.99 14.56 13.18
CA ASP A 77 18.22 14.83 13.94
C ASP A 77 17.91 15.30 15.38
N LEU A 78 16.81 16.03 15.57
CA LEU A 78 16.31 16.39 16.90
C LEU A 78 15.76 15.20 17.70
N ASN A 79 15.39 14.11 17.01
CA ASN A 79 14.73 12.96 17.60
C ASN A 79 15.45 11.65 17.24
N PRO A 80 16.74 11.50 17.62
CA PRO A 80 17.48 10.29 17.30
C PRO A 80 16.81 9.08 17.93
N THR A 81 16.55 8.03 17.15
CA THR A 81 16.01 6.76 17.67
C THR A 81 16.91 5.58 17.30
N TYR A 82 16.77 4.46 18.01
CA TYR A 82 17.43 3.20 17.64
C TYR A 82 16.89 2.58 16.35
N LEU A 83 15.69 2.99 15.91
CA LEU A 83 15.09 2.55 14.65
C LEU A 83 15.29 3.52 13.50
N THR A 84 16.00 4.64 13.71
CA THR A 84 16.22 5.63 12.64
C THR A 84 17.16 5.01 11.61
N PRO A 85 16.70 4.81 10.36
CA PRO A 85 17.58 4.37 9.29
C PRO A 85 18.46 5.53 8.83
N ASP A 86 19.47 5.22 8.04
CA ASP A 86 20.31 6.26 7.44
C ASP A 86 19.55 7.11 6.39
N GLY A 87 20.13 8.26 6.02
CA GLY A 87 19.53 9.21 5.09
C GLY A 87 19.19 8.62 3.71
N LEU A 88 20.00 7.68 3.21
CA LEU A 88 19.71 7.02 1.92
C LEU A 88 18.39 6.25 1.98
N THR A 89 18.08 5.61 3.12
CA THR A 89 16.87 4.80 3.23
C THR A 89 15.60 5.64 3.22
N PHE A 90 15.65 6.90 3.66
CA PHE A 90 14.53 7.85 3.52
C PHE A 90 14.19 8.19 2.06
N ALA A 91 15.05 7.91 1.08
CA ALA A 91 14.75 8.08 -0.34
C ALA A 91 13.61 7.17 -0.84
N VAL A 92 13.20 6.17 -0.05
CA VAL A 92 12.04 5.31 -0.33
C VAL A 92 10.75 6.10 -0.56
N TRP A 93 10.62 7.29 0.05
CA TRP A 93 9.48 8.18 -0.19
C TRP A 93 9.35 8.56 -1.67
N GLY A 94 10.46 8.79 -2.38
CA GLY A 94 10.44 9.06 -3.81
C GLY A 94 9.88 7.88 -4.62
N ILE A 95 10.25 6.64 -4.25
CA ILE A 95 9.71 5.43 -4.87
C ILE A 95 8.21 5.30 -4.58
N ILE A 96 7.79 5.55 -3.35
CA ILE A 96 6.37 5.54 -2.96
C ILE A 96 5.57 6.53 -3.81
N TYR A 97 6.02 7.78 -3.91
CA TYR A 97 5.32 8.81 -4.69
C TYR A 97 5.30 8.51 -6.18
N LEU A 98 6.38 7.95 -6.73
CA LEU A 98 6.41 7.50 -8.11
C LEU A 98 5.39 6.37 -8.35
N LEU A 99 5.35 5.35 -7.50
CA LEU A 99 4.37 4.26 -7.62
C LEU A 99 2.93 4.76 -7.50
N GLN A 100 2.66 5.68 -6.57
CA GLN A 100 1.34 6.30 -6.41
C GLN A 100 0.94 7.12 -7.64
N LEU A 101 1.87 7.86 -8.24
CA LEU A 101 1.64 8.57 -9.50
C LEU A 101 1.33 7.60 -10.63
N LEU A 102 2.12 6.53 -10.78
CA LEU A 102 1.90 5.51 -11.81
C LEU A 102 0.55 4.79 -11.61
N ALA A 103 0.16 4.50 -10.36
CA ALA A 103 -1.16 3.96 -10.03
C ALA A 103 -2.30 4.92 -10.41
N LEU A 104 -2.11 6.23 -10.24
CA LEU A 104 -3.08 7.24 -10.67
C LEU A 104 -3.18 7.31 -12.20
N LEU A 105 -2.06 7.24 -12.91
CA LEU A 105 -2.05 7.25 -14.37
C LEU A 105 -2.71 5.99 -14.94
N GLU A 106 -2.40 4.82 -14.38
CA GLU A 106 -3.09 3.57 -14.67
C GLU A 106 -4.60 3.69 -14.39
N ALA A 107 -4.97 4.34 -13.29
CA ALA A 107 -6.36 4.56 -12.94
C ALA A 107 -7.11 5.45 -13.95
N VAL A 108 -6.45 6.49 -14.42
CA VAL A 108 -7.00 7.41 -15.43
C VAL A 108 -7.09 6.76 -16.81
N ALA A 109 -6.14 5.88 -17.16
CA ALA A 109 -6.15 5.15 -18.43
C ALA A 109 -7.25 4.07 -18.46
N ASN A 110 -7.43 3.34 -17.37
CA ASN A 110 -8.34 2.18 -17.28
C ASN A 110 -9.76 2.55 -16.81
N LYS A 111 -10.36 3.62 -17.38
CA LYS A 111 -11.66 4.18 -16.91
C LYS A 111 -12.79 3.14 -16.80
N ALA A 112 -12.83 2.14 -17.69
CA ALA A 112 -13.88 1.11 -17.71
C ALA A 112 -13.82 0.12 -16.52
N GLY A 113 -12.66 -0.04 -15.88
CA GLY A 113 -12.50 -0.94 -14.73
C GLY A 113 -12.89 -0.31 -13.38
N PHE A 114 -13.20 0.99 -13.33
CA PHE A 114 -13.46 1.71 -12.06
C PHE A 114 -14.92 1.70 -11.61
N TYR A 115 -15.79 1.01 -12.36
CA TYR A 115 -17.22 0.98 -12.11
C TYR A 115 -17.66 -0.10 -11.10
N VAL A 116 -16.72 -0.61 -10.28
CA VAL A 116 -16.95 -1.66 -9.29
C VAL A 116 -16.94 -1.05 -7.89
N PRO A 117 -17.97 -1.29 -7.04
CA PRO A 117 -18.07 -0.72 -5.70
C PRO A 117 -16.81 -0.92 -4.83
N ARG A 118 -16.21 -2.11 -4.88
CA ARG A 118 -14.97 -2.45 -4.17
C ARG A 118 -13.83 -1.49 -4.53
N ARG A 119 -13.74 -1.05 -5.79
CA ARG A 119 -12.70 -0.14 -6.25
C ARG A 119 -12.93 1.29 -5.76
N GLU A 120 -14.17 1.75 -5.66
CA GLU A 120 -14.49 3.06 -5.07
C GLU A 120 -14.13 3.12 -3.58
N GLN A 121 -14.28 2.02 -2.85
CA GLN A 121 -13.88 1.90 -1.45
C GLN A 121 -12.36 2.00 -1.30
N VAL A 122 -11.59 1.28 -2.13
CA VAL A 122 -10.12 1.43 -2.20
C VAL A 122 -9.72 2.87 -2.48
N LEU A 123 -10.34 3.54 -3.47
CA LEU A 123 -10.06 4.95 -3.77
C LEU A 123 -10.37 5.88 -2.60
N SER A 124 -11.40 5.58 -1.82
CA SER A 124 -11.78 6.38 -0.64
C SER A 124 -10.76 6.21 0.49
N TYR A 125 -10.32 4.98 0.76
CA TYR A 125 -9.24 4.73 1.71
C TYR A 125 -7.93 5.40 1.30
N LEU A 126 -7.57 5.35 0.01
CA LEU A 126 -6.36 6.03 -0.47
C LEU A 126 -6.47 7.55 -0.41
N THR A 127 -7.65 8.10 -0.68
CA THR A 127 -7.91 9.54 -0.50
C THR A 127 -7.68 9.93 0.96
N LEU A 128 -8.25 9.18 1.90
CA LEU A 128 -8.04 9.41 3.34
C LEU A 128 -6.56 9.26 3.71
N ALA A 129 -5.89 8.24 3.19
CA ALA A 129 -4.48 7.97 3.45
C ALA A 129 -3.57 9.13 2.99
N PHE A 130 -3.81 9.71 1.80
CA PHE A 130 -3.04 10.86 1.30
C PHE A 130 -3.28 12.14 2.11
N LEU A 131 -4.52 12.36 2.57
CA LEU A 131 -4.82 13.48 3.46
C LEU A 131 -4.18 13.31 4.83
N LEU A 132 -4.19 12.10 5.40
CA LEU A 132 -3.54 11.79 6.67
C LEU A 132 -2.02 11.85 6.57
N ASN A 133 -1.42 11.47 5.43
CA ASN A 133 0.00 11.71 5.16
C ASN A 133 0.35 13.20 5.24
N SER A 134 -0.47 14.05 4.60
CA SER A 134 -0.29 15.50 4.62
C SER A 134 -0.45 16.06 6.05
N ALA A 135 -1.49 15.63 6.75
CA ALA A 135 -1.75 16.04 8.13
C ALA A 135 -0.60 15.63 9.07
N TRP A 136 -0.09 14.41 8.92
CA TRP A 136 1.02 13.87 9.71
C TRP A 136 2.27 14.76 9.59
N LEU A 137 2.64 15.16 8.37
CA LEU A 137 3.79 16.05 8.15
C LEU A 137 3.63 17.37 8.90
N VAL A 138 2.44 17.98 8.82
CA VAL A 138 2.18 19.27 9.49
C VAL A 138 2.28 19.13 11.00
N VAL A 139 1.62 18.13 11.60
CA VAL A 139 1.63 17.96 13.07
C VAL A 139 3.00 17.53 13.58
N PHE A 140 3.74 16.72 12.81
CA PHE A 140 5.10 16.31 13.17
C PHE A 140 6.08 17.48 13.09
N ALA A 141 5.95 18.35 12.08
CA ALA A 141 6.78 19.55 11.94
C ALA A 141 6.55 20.59 13.04
N HIS A 142 5.38 20.58 13.66
CA HIS A 142 5.07 21.39 14.84
C HIS A 142 5.37 20.66 16.16
N GLU A 143 6.06 19.52 16.09
CA GLU A 143 6.53 18.75 17.25
C GLU A 143 5.39 18.28 18.17
N LEU A 144 4.17 18.16 17.62
CA LEU A 144 3.00 17.63 18.32
C LEU A 144 3.04 16.10 18.29
N TYR A 145 4.07 15.49 18.88
CA TYR A 145 4.41 14.07 18.67
C TYR A 145 3.29 13.10 19.04
N GLY A 146 2.55 13.35 20.12
CA GLY A 146 1.39 12.52 20.50
C GLY A 146 0.27 12.56 19.47
N LEU A 147 -0.06 13.75 18.95
CA LEU A 147 -1.04 13.90 17.88
C LEU A 147 -0.52 13.31 16.57
N SER A 148 0.77 13.49 16.27
CA SER A 148 1.44 12.88 15.12
C SER A 148 1.29 11.37 15.12
N LEU A 149 1.48 10.72 16.27
CA LEU A 149 1.30 9.27 16.39
C LEU A 149 -0.15 8.86 16.11
N LEU A 150 -1.13 9.60 16.64
CA LEU A 150 -2.55 9.33 16.37
C LEU A 150 -2.88 9.44 14.88
N VAL A 151 -2.39 10.50 14.21
CA VAL A 151 -2.58 10.70 12.76
C VAL A 151 -1.87 9.61 11.96
N MET A 152 -0.66 9.21 12.36
CA MET A 152 0.09 8.11 11.74
C MET A 152 -0.65 6.77 11.85
N VAL A 153 -1.26 6.45 13.00
CA VAL A 153 -2.10 5.25 13.15
C VAL A 153 -3.33 5.33 12.26
N GLY A 154 -3.99 6.49 12.17
CA GLY A 154 -5.09 6.69 11.22
C GLY A 154 -4.66 6.44 9.77
N TYR A 155 -3.48 6.94 9.39
CA TYR A 155 -2.89 6.73 8.07
C TYR A 155 -2.63 5.23 7.80
N LEU A 156 -2.04 4.54 8.77
CA LEU A 156 -1.79 3.10 8.72
C LEU A 156 -3.09 2.31 8.53
N LEU A 157 -4.15 2.65 9.29
CA LEU A 157 -5.46 2.00 9.18
C LEU A 157 -6.14 2.26 7.84
N ALA A 158 -6.01 3.48 7.29
CA ALA A 158 -6.53 3.80 5.96
C ALA A 158 -5.82 2.97 4.88
N LEU A 159 -4.49 2.86 4.94
CA LEU A 159 -3.73 2.01 4.02
C LEU A 159 -4.05 0.53 4.19
N LEU A 160 -4.27 0.07 5.43
CA LEU A 160 -4.68 -1.30 5.69
C LEU A 160 -6.05 -1.60 5.08
N GLY A 161 -7.01 -0.68 5.20
CA GLY A 161 -8.32 -0.80 4.55
C GLY A 161 -8.22 -0.87 3.02
N ALA A 162 -7.38 -0.02 2.42
CA ALA A 162 -7.09 -0.12 0.99
C ALA A 162 -6.46 -1.48 0.64
N TYR A 163 -5.49 -1.94 1.44
CA TYR A 163 -4.77 -3.19 1.21
C TYR A 163 -5.65 -4.43 1.33
N THR A 164 -6.59 -4.48 2.28
CA THR A 164 -7.53 -5.60 2.42
C THR A 164 -8.56 -5.62 1.28
N ASP A 165 -8.97 -4.44 0.83
CA ASP A 165 -10.04 -4.32 -0.18
C ASP A 165 -9.54 -4.41 -1.62
N LEU A 166 -8.23 -4.36 -1.87
CA LEU A 166 -7.67 -4.69 -3.19
C LEU A 166 -8.09 -6.11 -3.61
N ASP A 167 -8.25 -6.38 -4.89
CA ASP A 167 -8.48 -7.75 -5.37
C ASP A 167 -7.13 -8.46 -5.59
N PRO A 168 -6.87 -9.65 -5.01
CA PRO A 168 -5.65 -10.40 -5.30
C PRO A 168 -5.50 -10.78 -6.77
N CYS A 169 -6.62 -10.83 -7.51
CA CYS A 169 -6.69 -11.12 -8.93
C CYS A 169 -6.72 -9.85 -9.79
N ASP A 170 -6.56 -8.65 -9.20
CA ASP A 170 -6.51 -7.41 -9.96
C ASP A 170 -5.37 -7.45 -10.98
N THR A 171 -5.65 -6.97 -12.19
CA THR A 171 -4.67 -6.87 -13.27
C THR A 171 -3.85 -5.59 -13.20
N ASP A 172 -4.25 -4.65 -12.34
CA ASP A 172 -3.49 -3.43 -12.10
C ASP A 172 -2.05 -3.75 -11.67
N LEU A 173 -1.09 -3.10 -12.32
CA LEU A 173 0.34 -3.33 -12.06
C LEU A 173 0.86 -2.43 -10.95
N PHE A 174 0.44 -1.16 -10.92
CA PHE A 174 1.02 -0.15 -10.05
C PHE A 174 0.19 0.09 -8.81
N LEU A 175 -1.14 -0.02 -8.89
CA LEU A 175 -2.02 0.23 -7.74
C LEU A 175 -1.69 -0.70 -6.55
N PRO A 176 -1.63 -2.04 -6.69
CA PRO A 176 -1.29 -2.90 -5.57
C PRO A 176 0.11 -2.61 -5.02
N ALA A 177 1.11 -2.43 -5.90
CA ALA A 177 2.47 -2.12 -5.49
C ALA A 177 2.57 -0.80 -4.72
N ALA A 178 1.87 0.24 -5.16
CA ALA A 178 1.84 1.55 -4.49
C ALA A 178 1.27 1.44 -3.07
N VAL A 179 0.17 0.69 -2.88
CA VAL A 179 -0.42 0.46 -1.56
C VAL A 179 0.52 -0.36 -0.69
N SER A 180 1.08 -1.46 -1.21
CA SER A 180 1.95 -2.38 -0.46
C SER A 180 3.24 -1.72 0.02
N VAL A 181 3.95 -1.01 -0.86
CA VAL A 181 5.20 -0.31 -0.51
C VAL A 181 4.92 0.81 0.50
N ASN A 182 3.81 1.54 0.32
CA ASN A 182 3.47 2.61 1.25
C ASN A 182 3.06 2.05 2.62
N LEU A 183 2.25 1.00 2.68
CA LEU A 183 1.84 0.35 3.93
C LEU A 183 3.06 -0.19 4.69
N ALA A 184 3.97 -0.88 4.00
CA ALA A 184 5.20 -1.41 4.59
C ALA A 184 6.04 -0.30 5.25
N TRP A 185 6.27 0.80 4.54
CA TRP A 185 7.03 1.92 5.08
C TRP A 185 6.33 2.61 6.24
N VAL A 186 5.01 2.76 6.18
CA VAL A 186 4.20 3.37 7.25
C VAL A 186 4.19 2.52 8.51
N CYS A 187 4.32 1.18 8.42
CA CYS A 187 4.59 0.34 9.61
C CYS A 187 5.90 0.74 10.32
N VAL A 188 6.98 0.96 9.56
CA VAL A 188 8.27 1.41 10.11
C VAL A 188 8.15 2.81 10.71
N ALA A 189 7.49 3.72 9.98
CA ALA A 189 7.26 5.09 10.43
C ALA A 189 6.41 5.15 11.71
N THR A 190 5.46 4.23 11.87
CA THR A 190 4.65 4.11 13.09
C THR A 190 5.51 3.70 14.29
N CYS A 191 6.41 2.71 14.12
CA CYS A 191 7.35 2.33 15.17
C CYS A 191 8.28 3.51 15.55
N LEU A 192 8.82 4.21 14.55
CA LEU A 192 9.64 5.41 14.75
C LEU A 192 8.89 6.49 15.52
N ASN A 193 7.69 6.86 15.06
CA ASN A 193 6.89 7.90 15.69
C ASN A 193 6.48 7.50 17.12
N GLY A 194 6.22 6.22 17.36
CA GLY A 194 5.95 5.66 18.68
C GLY A 194 7.14 5.83 19.64
N LEU A 195 8.36 5.51 19.20
CA LEU A 195 9.57 5.72 20.01
C LEU A 195 9.80 7.19 20.33
N ILE A 196 9.66 8.07 19.33
CA ILE A 196 9.82 9.52 19.52
C ILE A 196 8.80 10.03 20.54
N THR A 197 7.54 9.65 20.37
CA THR A 197 6.44 10.05 21.27
C THR A 197 6.72 9.57 22.70
N ALA A 198 7.06 8.29 22.87
CA ALA A 198 7.39 7.73 24.18
C ALA A 198 8.54 8.50 24.85
N ALA A 199 9.64 8.75 24.14
CA ALA A 199 10.77 9.49 24.68
C ALA A 199 10.42 10.94 25.05
N ARG A 200 9.59 11.61 24.23
CA ARG A 200 9.13 12.99 24.48
C ARG A 200 8.17 13.09 25.68
N PHE A 201 7.51 11.99 26.05
CA PHE A 201 6.76 11.85 27.29
C PHE A 201 7.59 11.32 28.47
N GLY A 202 8.91 11.20 28.32
CA GLY A 202 9.81 10.77 29.39
C GLY A 202 9.83 9.25 29.62
N LEU A 203 9.23 8.46 28.72
CA LEU A 203 9.24 7.00 28.78
C LEU A 203 10.51 6.44 28.14
N GLY A 204 10.95 5.27 28.62
CA GLY A 204 12.11 4.58 28.03
C GLY A 204 13.47 5.16 28.39
N GLY A 205 13.56 5.93 29.49
CA GLY A 205 14.82 6.42 30.05
C GLY A 205 15.29 7.79 29.53
N ALA A 206 14.50 8.45 28.67
CA ALA A 206 14.80 9.80 28.20
C ALA A 206 14.29 10.86 29.19
N PRO A 207 15.10 11.87 29.57
CA PRO A 207 14.62 13.00 30.36
C PRO A 207 13.63 13.83 29.53
N LEU A 208 12.61 14.39 30.20
CA LEU A 208 11.63 15.28 29.56
C LEU A 208 12.34 16.49 28.95
N ARG A 209 12.05 16.78 27.68
CA ARG A 209 12.55 17.95 26.98
C ARG A 209 11.44 18.69 26.24
N PRO A 210 11.42 20.03 26.28
CA PRO A 210 10.45 20.82 25.55
C PRO A 210 10.64 20.66 24.03
N ALA A 211 9.59 21.04 23.29
CA ALA A 211 9.67 21.18 21.84
C ALA A 211 10.76 22.21 21.46
N GLY A 212 11.43 21.98 20.34
CA GLY A 212 12.54 22.78 19.85
C GLY A 212 13.92 22.30 20.28
N GLU A 213 14.01 21.48 21.34
CA GLU A 213 15.28 20.91 21.80
C GLU A 213 15.51 19.49 21.27
N ALA A 214 16.77 19.18 20.99
CA ALA A 214 17.18 17.81 20.67
C ALA A 214 17.03 16.90 21.89
N LEU A 215 16.55 15.66 21.67
CA LEU A 215 16.55 14.65 22.73
C LEU A 215 17.95 14.47 23.30
N ALA A 216 18.05 14.43 24.62
CA ALA A 216 19.32 14.24 25.32
C ALA A 216 19.93 12.86 25.10
N ALA A 217 19.09 11.89 24.75
CA ALA A 217 19.44 10.50 24.53
C ALA A 217 18.66 9.94 23.34
N VAL A 218 19.13 8.80 22.85
CA VAL A 218 18.46 8.06 21.78
C VAL A 218 17.12 7.54 22.29
N ALA A 219 16.04 7.81 21.56
CA ALA A 219 14.69 7.39 21.92
C ALA A 219 14.55 5.86 21.92
N GLY A 220 14.00 5.33 23.02
CA GLY A 220 13.74 3.91 23.22
C GLY A 220 14.93 3.14 23.80
N THR A 221 14.87 1.81 23.73
CA THR A 221 15.96 0.92 24.15
C THR A 221 16.36 0.01 22.99
N GLN A 222 17.59 -0.52 23.03
CA GLN A 222 18.05 -1.49 22.03
C GLN A 222 17.14 -2.73 21.99
N ASN A 223 16.66 -3.21 23.14
CA ASN A 223 15.75 -4.36 23.21
C ASN A 223 14.42 -4.08 22.50
N LEU A 224 13.84 -2.89 22.71
CA LEU A 224 12.61 -2.49 22.04
C LEU A 224 12.82 -2.33 20.53
N ALA A 225 13.97 -1.82 20.10
CA ALA A 225 14.33 -1.73 18.69
C ALA A 225 14.51 -3.11 18.04
N CYS A 226 15.17 -4.06 18.73
CA CYS A 226 15.27 -5.45 18.27
C CYS A 226 13.89 -6.12 18.18
N ALA A 227 13.02 -5.92 19.18
CA ALA A 227 11.66 -6.44 19.17
C ALA A 227 10.84 -5.86 18.01
N ALA A 228 10.96 -4.55 17.73
CA ALA A 228 10.31 -3.92 16.59
C ALA A 228 10.84 -4.46 15.25
N ALA A 229 12.15 -4.60 15.08
CA ALA A 229 12.75 -5.18 13.88
C ALA A 229 12.30 -6.64 13.65
N GLY A 230 12.25 -7.44 14.71
CA GLY A 230 11.71 -8.80 14.69
C GLY A 230 10.22 -8.82 14.33
N GLY A 231 9.42 -7.96 14.94
CA GLY A 231 7.98 -7.82 14.66
C GLY A 231 7.69 -7.44 13.20
N LEU A 232 8.45 -6.49 12.64
CA LEU A 232 8.36 -6.12 11.23
C LEU A 232 8.74 -7.29 10.30
N THR A 233 9.76 -8.06 10.68
CA THR A 233 10.15 -9.27 9.92
C THR A 233 9.05 -10.32 9.94
N LEU A 234 8.46 -10.59 11.10
CA LEU A 234 7.34 -11.52 11.23
C LEU A 234 6.12 -11.06 10.42
N LEU A 235 5.84 -9.75 10.41
CA LEU A 235 4.79 -9.16 9.58
C LEU A 235 5.06 -9.37 8.08
N ALA A 236 6.30 -9.15 7.62
CA ALA A 236 6.69 -9.42 6.24
C ALA A 236 6.44 -10.88 5.85
N LEU A 237 6.86 -11.82 6.71
CA LEU A 237 6.67 -13.25 6.48
C LEU A 237 5.20 -13.65 6.49
N HIS A 238 4.38 -13.05 7.36
CA HIS A 238 2.93 -13.26 7.38
C HIS A 238 2.28 -12.80 6.08
N VAL A 239 2.60 -11.58 5.62
CA VAL A 239 2.06 -11.02 4.37
C VAL A 239 2.44 -11.86 3.14
N LEU A 240 3.64 -12.44 3.11
CA LEU A 240 4.08 -13.35 2.05
C LEU A 240 3.33 -14.69 2.00
N ARG A 241 2.74 -15.12 3.13
CA ARG A 241 1.92 -16.34 3.22
C ARG A 241 0.47 -16.12 2.80
N GLY A 242 0.02 -14.87 2.72
CA GLY A 242 -1.32 -14.53 2.25
C GLY A 242 -1.50 -14.81 0.75
N GLU A 243 -2.75 -14.78 0.30
CA GLU A 243 -3.13 -15.05 -1.10
C GLU A 243 -2.37 -14.17 -2.11
N ARG A 244 -2.14 -12.90 -1.75
CA ARG A 244 -1.40 -11.95 -2.59
C ARG A 244 0.09 -12.22 -2.67
N ARG A 245 0.68 -13.07 -1.81
CA ARG A 245 2.13 -13.34 -1.70
C ARG A 245 2.97 -12.09 -1.98
N ASP A 246 2.70 -11.03 -1.22
CA ASP A 246 3.07 -9.65 -1.54
C ASP A 246 4.56 -9.41 -1.30
N TRP A 247 5.34 -9.62 -2.36
CA TRP A 247 6.78 -9.40 -2.34
C TRP A 247 7.17 -7.92 -2.28
N PRO A 248 6.45 -6.93 -2.89
CA PRO A 248 6.77 -5.51 -2.72
C PRO A 248 6.75 -5.07 -1.25
N PHE A 249 5.78 -5.54 -0.46
CA PHE A 249 5.71 -5.25 0.97
C PHE A 249 6.97 -5.75 1.71
N ALA A 250 7.32 -7.03 1.51
CA ALA A 250 8.47 -7.64 2.17
C ALA A 250 9.81 -7.03 1.71
N ALA A 251 9.94 -6.69 0.42
CA ALA A 251 11.13 -6.03 -0.11
C ALA A 251 11.32 -4.61 0.48
N THR A 252 10.22 -3.88 0.70
CA THR A 252 10.26 -2.56 1.34
C THR A 252 10.70 -2.64 2.79
N LEU A 253 10.21 -3.64 3.54
CA LEU A 253 10.69 -3.88 4.90
C LEU A 253 12.16 -4.33 4.94
N ALA A 254 12.60 -5.15 3.98
CA ALA A 254 14.01 -5.51 3.85
C ALA A 254 14.89 -4.26 3.64
N TRP A 255 14.46 -3.36 2.76
CA TRP A 255 15.13 -2.07 2.52
C TRP A 255 15.21 -1.22 3.80
N ALA A 256 14.09 -1.10 4.53
CA ALA A 256 14.04 -0.34 5.76
C ALA A 256 14.96 -0.93 6.85
N LEU A 257 14.89 -2.24 7.08
CA LEU A 257 15.72 -2.94 8.07
C LEU A 257 17.22 -2.87 7.73
N TRP A 258 17.56 -2.93 6.44
CA TRP A 258 18.94 -2.73 6.01
C TRP A 258 19.41 -1.29 6.24
N GLY A 259 18.55 -0.30 6.02
CA GLY A 259 18.79 1.10 6.39
C GLY A 259 19.02 1.29 7.89
N ILE A 260 18.21 0.64 8.73
CA ILE A 260 18.38 0.64 10.18
C ILE A 260 19.75 0.05 10.54
N SER A 261 20.14 -1.08 9.93
CA SER A 261 21.46 -1.65 10.14
C SER A 261 22.59 -0.66 9.85
N ARG A 262 22.54 0.01 8.69
CA ARG A 262 23.54 1.00 8.29
C ARG A 262 23.54 2.23 9.21
N GLY A 263 22.37 2.71 9.63
CA GLY A 263 22.24 3.82 10.58
C GLY A 263 22.75 3.49 11.99
N GLN A 264 22.68 2.24 12.40
CA GLN A 264 23.11 1.80 13.74
C GLN A 264 24.56 1.29 13.80
N ALA A 265 25.25 1.13 12.66
CA ALA A 265 26.59 0.54 12.59
C ALA A 265 27.61 1.21 13.54
N ALA A 266 27.58 2.54 13.66
CA ALA A 266 28.47 3.29 14.56
C ALA A 266 27.95 3.41 16.01
N ARG A 267 26.68 3.06 16.26
CA ARG A 267 26.00 3.29 17.56
C ARG A 267 25.82 2.01 18.37
N SER A 268 25.45 0.92 17.70
CA SER A 268 25.18 -0.37 18.32
C SER A 268 25.45 -1.48 17.33
N GLU A 269 26.60 -2.14 17.45
CA GLU A 269 26.95 -3.26 16.59
C GLU A 269 25.96 -4.42 16.73
N PHE A 270 25.47 -4.69 17.95
CA PHE A 270 24.46 -5.71 18.20
C PHE A 270 23.17 -5.43 17.41
N LEU A 271 22.63 -4.21 17.51
CA LEU A 271 21.40 -3.84 16.80
C LEU A 271 21.63 -3.80 15.28
N ALA A 272 22.79 -3.32 14.83
CA ALA A 272 23.13 -3.32 13.41
C ALA A 272 23.15 -4.74 12.83
N ARG A 273 23.75 -5.70 13.55
CA ARG A 273 23.77 -7.12 13.17
C ARG A 273 22.37 -7.75 13.23
N ALA A 274 21.58 -7.46 14.26
CA ALA A 274 20.20 -7.96 14.35
C ALA A 274 19.34 -7.46 13.17
N ALA A 275 19.46 -6.17 12.84
CA ALA A 275 18.72 -5.54 11.74
C ALA A 275 19.12 -6.10 10.36
N VAL A 276 20.42 -6.38 10.11
CA VAL A 276 20.84 -6.97 8.83
C VAL A 276 20.36 -8.41 8.67
N VAL A 277 20.32 -9.19 9.76
CA VAL A 277 19.74 -10.55 9.73
C VAL A 277 18.25 -10.48 9.39
N CYS A 278 17.50 -9.59 10.05
CA CYS A 278 16.09 -9.35 9.77
C CYS A 278 15.85 -8.92 8.31
N ALA A 279 16.68 -8.02 7.79
CA ALA A 279 16.64 -7.57 6.40
C ALA A 279 16.90 -8.72 5.42
N GLY A 280 17.92 -9.55 5.69
CA GLY A 280 18.26 -10.72 4.89
C GLY A 280 17.13 -11.74 4.83
N LEU A 281 16.48 -12.03 5.97
CA LEU A 281 15.31 -12.92 6.01
C LEU A 281 14.15 -12.40 5.14
N CYS A 282 13.85 -11.10 5.23
CA CYS A 282 12.81 -10.48 4.41
C CYS A 282 13.17 -10.54 2.91
N ALA A 283 14.41 -10.20 2.56
CA ALA A 283 14.89 -10.18 1.18
C ALA A 283 14.89 -11.58 0.53
N LEU A 284 15.38 -12.60 1.25
CA LEU A 284 15.39 -13.97 0.78
C LEU A 284 13.95 -14.51 0.59
N ALA A 285 13.06 -14.25 1.55
CA ALA A 285 11.67 -14.67 1.45
C ALA A 285 10.93 -13.98 0.28
N ALA A 286 11.15 -12.67 0.09
CA ALA A 286 10.59 -11.93 -1.04
C ALA A 286 11.15 -12.45 -2.39
N GLY A 287 12.46 -12.66 -2.48
CA GLY A 287 13.13 -13.19 -3.65
C GLY A 287 12.66 -14.60 -4.02
N TRP A 288 12.47 -15.47 -3.03
CA TRP A 288 11.91 -16.82 -3.22
C TRP A 288 10.50 -16.78 -3.82
N VAL A 289 9.62 -15.95 -3.27
CA VAL A 289 8.25 -15.80 -3.78
C VAL A 289 8.24 -15.21 -5.20
N LEU A 290 9.09 -14.21 -5.45
CA LEU A 290 9.23 -13.61 -6.78
C LEU A 290 9.73 -14.65 -7.80
N ALA A 291 10.74 -15.44 -7.46
CA ALA A 291 11.27 -16.49 -8.32
C ALA A 291 10.19 -17.53 -8.66
N GLN A 292 9.38 -17.96 -7.70
CA GLN A 292 8.27 -18.88 -7.94
C GLN A 292 7.23 -18.32 -8.92
N ARG A 293 6.92 -17.02 -8.82
CA ARG A 293 5.99 -16.35 -9.75
C ARG A 293 6.55 -16.30 -11.17
N LEU A 294 7.83 -15.99 -11.32
CA LEU A 294 8.50 -15.91 -12.62
C LEU A 294 8.61 -17.30 -13.27
N CYS A 295 8.97 -18.33 -12.51
CA CYS A 295 9.03 -19.71 -12.99
C CYS A 295 7.64 -20.26 -13.34
N GLY A 296 6.62 -20.00 -12.52
CA GLY A 296 5.25 -20.43 -12.78
C GLY A 296 4.64 -19.79 -14.03
N ARG A 297 5.00 -18.55 -14.37
CA ARG A 297 4.59 -17.91 -15.63
C ARG A 297 5.24 -18.56 -16.85
N ARG A 298 6.52 -18.94 -16.75
CA ARG A 298 7.25 -19.61 -17.85
C ARG A 298 6.67 -20.98 -18.19
N THR A 299 6.29 -21.79 -17.20
CA THR A 299 5.72 -23.12 -17.46
C THR A 299 4.36 -23.07 -18.14
N VAL A 300 3.51 -22.09 -17.81
CA VAL A 300 2.21 -21.90 -18.47
C VAL A 300 2.37 -21.46 -19.93
N GLN A 301 3.30 -20.55 -20.23
CA GLN A 301 3.56 -20.12 -21.61
C GLN A 301 4.08 -21.25 -22.50
N VAL A 302 5.00 -22.09 -22.01
CA VAL A 302 5.55 -23.22 -22.78
C VAL A 302 4.46 -24.23 -23.16
N ARG A 303 3.49 -24.46 -22.27
CA ARG A 303 2.38 -25.38 -22.54
C ARG A 303 1.40 -24.82 -23.58
N SER A 304 1.10 -23.52 -23.51
CA SER A 304 0.24 -22.83 -24.49
C SER A 304 0.86 -22.71 -25.89
N SER A 305 2.18 -22.80 -26.04
CA SER A 305 2.85 -22.77 -27.35
C SER A 305 3.08 -24.15 -27.97
N ALA A 306 2.84 -25.21 -27.20
CA ALA A 306 3.00 -26.60 -27.63
C ALA A 306 1.67 -27.25 -28.08
N ASP A 307 0.54 -26.61 -27.81
CA ASP A 307 -0.81 -26.94 -28.28
C ASP A 307 -1.21 -26.04 -29.46
#